data_AF-A0A959JL15-F1
#
_entry.id   AF-A0A959JL15-F1
#
_cell.length_a   1.000
_cell.length_b   1.000
_cell.length_c   1.000
_cell.angle_alpha   90.00
_cell.angle_beta   90.00
_cell.angle_gamma   90.00
#
_symmetry.space_group_name_H-M   'P 1'
#
loop_
_entity.id
_entity.type
_entity.pdbx_description
1 polymer ?
#
loop_
_entity_poly.entity_id
_entity_poly.type
_entity_poly.pdbx_seq_one_letter_code
_entity_poly.pdbx_strand_id
1 'polypeptide(L)'
;MFKDKFSKVRQYIYDALFPDNKYARWINWMAVSMLGAIIFTFFYISAFHTPSFTELENPKYDLASIIYDVNGTSFGRYYIEDRVNLDYNEISPLVKNTLLATEDDRFYSHSGIDIIALSRVFFKSILLQRESSGGGSTISQQLAKLLFKRPSMANMSKPRKILTLIGSKFKEWVIAVKLEKRYTKDEILAMYLNKFEFINGAHGIEAASQTYFNKLQKDLNVSEAATLIGMLKNPSLYNPIRFPEKSADRRNVVLSLMENAHIIDKAALDSLIQKPIDTNKFKRSNQSDGPAPYFRAELTKWLKDLFNKKHIVKSDGTEYNVYKDGLKIYTTIDLNYQKLAEESVLEHMKTNQDKFWRVWKNLDPWVYEADDYQKKLRADILENQCKASDRYLSLRQNYLGDVLSQINNEFPNLSTSDNIIKSLISIENKEKSWSDVLKEVKIEAKETDQYITLMESAQWTQLKAQFVKLQEQFKKDFSTPIKMWVFDYENGEKEVEMSPLDSVRYHQMHLQAGMMVLEAGTGQVKAWVGGLSHKYFKYDHVTMRRSVGSTIKPFVYTQAMAVQNISPCQKFDDIQYTITPGDAGFDLDKEWSPANA
;
A
#
# COMPACT_ATOMS: atom_id res chain seq x y z
N MET A 1 -23.15 48.20 -44.25
CA MET A 1 -23.91 47.27 -43.38
C MET A 1 -23.18 46.89 -42.08
N PHE A 2 -21.86 46.65 -42.08
CA PHE A 2 -21.10 46.31 -40.85
C PHE A 2 -20.85 47.49 -39.87
N LYS A 3 -20.61 48.72 -40.36
CA LYS A 3 -20.43 49.92 -39.51
C LYS A 3 -21.66 50.26 -38.66
N ASP A 4 -22.85 50.01 -39.18
CA ASP A 4 -24.12 50.34 -38.51
C ASP A 4 -24.50 49.33 -37.41
N LYS A 5 -24.02 48.08 -37.51
CA LYS A 5 -24.13 47.09 -36.42
C LYS A 5 -23.18 47.44 -35.27
N PHE A 6 -21.98 47.90 -35.56
CA PHE A 6 -21.00 48.29 -34.54
C PHE A 6 -21.42 49.57 -33.79
N SER A 7 -22.01 50.56 -34.46
CA SER A 7 -22.53 51.76 -33.80
C SER A 7 -23.67 51.41 -32.83
N LYS A 8 -24.60 50.55 -33.25
CA LYS A 8 -25.72 50.09 -32.42
C LYS A 8 -25.26 49.31 -31.19
N VAL A 9 -24.28 48.41 -31.34
CA VAL A 9 -23.70 47.68 -30.20
C VAL A 9 -22.97 48.64 -29.24
N ARG A 10 -22.22 49.61 -29.78
CA ARG A 10 -21.52 50.62 -28.97
C ARG A 10 -22.51 51.49 -28.18
N GLN A 11 -23.59 51.94 -28.81
CA GLN A 11 -24.64 52.71 -28.17
C GLN A 11 -25.33 51.89 -27.07
N TYR A 12 -25.65 50.62 -27.36
CA TYR A 12 -26.25 49.72 -26.38
C TYR A 12 -25.36 49.48 -25.15
N ILE A 13 -24.05 49.30 -25.36
CA ILE A 13 -23.09 49.18 -24.26
C ILE A 13 -22.99 50.49 -23.46
N TYR A 14 -23.04 51.64 -24.15
CA TYR A 14 -23.01 52.94 -23.50
C TYR A 14 -24.25 53.16 -22.63
N ASP A 15 -25.45 52.93 -23.18
CA ASP A 15 -26.71 53.08 -22.46
C ASP A 15 -26.82 52.10 -21.28
N ALA A 16 -26.26 50.88 -21.44
CA ALA A 16 -26.18 49.90 -20.37
C ALA A 16 -25.19 50.30 -19.25
N LEU A 17 -24.05 50.92 -19.58
CA LEU A 17 -23.05 51.36 -18.59
C LEU A 17 -23.40 52.70 -17.92
N PHE A 18 -24.16 53.56 -18.60
CA PHE A 18 -24.50 54.91 -18.16
C PHE A 18 -26.02 55.14 -18.06
N PRO A 19 -26.76 54.37 -17.24
CA PRO A 19 -28.19 54.61 -17.03
C PRO A 19 -28.43 55.98 -16.36
N ASP A 20 -29.58 56.59 -16.64
CA ASP A 20 -29.98 57.90 -16.08
C ASP A 20 -30.08 57.86 -14.54
N ASN A 21 -30.41 56.71 -13.97
CA ASN A 21 -30.43 56.50 -12.53
C ASN A 21 -29.00 56.45 -11.96
N LYS A 22 -28.66 57.45 -11.12
CA LYS A 22 -27.37 57.58 -10.45
C LYS A 22 -26.94 56.32 -9.67
N TYR A 23 -27.88 55.60 -9.07
CA TYR A 23 -27.60 54.38 -8.31
C TYR A 23 -27.29 53.20 -9.23
N ALA A 24 -28.04 53.04 -10.33
CA ALA A 24 -27.77 52.01 -11.33
C ALA A 24 -26.41 52.21 -12.01
N ARG A 25 -26.03 53.47 -12.26
CA ARG A 25 -24.72 53.84 -12.78
C ARG A 25 -23.60 53.47 -11.81
N TRP A 26 -23.78 53.75 -10.52
CA TRP A 26 -22.81 53.38 -9.47
C TRP A 26 -22.65 51.86 -9.35
N ILE A 27 -23.75 51.10 -9.43
CA ILE A 27 -23.73 49.62 -9.45
C ILE A 27 -22.97 49.09 -10.67
N ASN A 28 -23.21 49.65 -11.86
CA ASN A 28 -22.51 49.24 -13.08
C ASN A 28 -21.00 49.54 -13.00
N TRP A 29 -20.61 50.71 -12.46
CA TRP A 29 -19.21 51.05 -12.23
C TRP A 29 -18.53 50.13 -11.21
N MET A 30 -19.23 49.76 -10.13
CA MET A 30 -18.73 48.76 -9.19
C MET A 30 -18.57 47.39 -9.86
N ALA A 31 -19.53 46.96 -10.68
CA ALA A 31 -19.45 45.69 -11.41
C ALA A 31 -18.28 45.65 -12.39
N VAL A 32 -18.08 46.72 -13.17
CA VAL A 32 -16.94 46.86 -14.10
C VAL A 32 -15.61 46.90 -13.35
N SER A 33 -15.53 47.64 -12.25
CA SER A 33 -14.32 47.72 -11.42
C SER A 33 -13.99 46.37 -10.77
N MET A 34 -15.01 45.63 -10.32
CA MET A 34 -14.85 44.29 -9.77
C MET A 34 -14.40 43.30 -10.85
N LEU A 35 -14.96 43.36 -12.05
CA LEU A 35 -14.53 42.56 -13.19
C LEU A 35 -13.06 42.87 -13.56
N GLY A 36 -12.70 44.16 -13.60
CA GLY A 36 -11.34 44.62 -13.83
C GLY A 36 -10.37 44.12 -12.76
N ALA A 37 -10.75 44.16 -11.48
CA ALA A 37 -9.96 43.64 -10.38
C ALA A 37 -9.78 42.12 -10.45
N ILE A 38 -10.81 41.37 -10.84
CA ILE A 38 -10.75 39.91 -11.07
C ILE A 38 -9.77 39.59 -12.21
N ILE A 39 -9.88 40.31 -13.32
CA ILE A 39 -9.00 40.15 -14.48
C ILE A 39 -7.55 40.49 -14.09
N PHE A 40 -7.33 41.63 -13.44
CA PHE A 40 -6.01 42.05 -12.97
C PHE A 40 -5.40 41.03 -12.01
N THR A 41 -6.18 40.54 -11.05
CA THR A 41 -5.73 39.52 -10.08
C THR A 41 -5.37 38.21 -10.78
N PHE A 42 -6.18 37.79 -11.76
CA PHE A 42 -5.88 36.60 -12.59
C PHE A 42 -4.56 36.75 -13.34
N PHE A 43 -4.33 37.90 -13.99
CA PHE A 43 -3.07 38.17 -14.69
C PHE A 43 -1.88 38.29 -13.72
N TYR A 44 -2.04 38.96 -12.59
CA TYR A 44 -1.00 39.10 -11.57
C TYR A 44 -0.56 37.74 -11.00
N ILE A 45 -1.52 36.88 -10.62
CA ILE A 45 -1.22 35.53 -10.14
C ILE A 45 -0.57 34.69 -11.25
N SER A 46 -1.08 34.79 -12.49
CA SER A 46 -0.53 34.07 -13.65
C SER A 46 0.90 34.48 -13.99
N ALA A 47 1.28 35.74 -13.78
CA ALA A 47 2.59 36.26 -14.13
C ALA A 47 3.63 36.08 -13.00
N PHE A 48 3.24 36.25 -11.74
CA PHE A 48 4.20 36.39 -10.63
C PHE A 48 4.14 35.27 -9.57
N HIS A 49 3.12 34.40 -9.58
CA HIS A 49 2.88 33.43 -8.49
C HIS A 49 2.61 32.00 -8.97
N THR A 50 2.97 31.67 -10.21
CA THR A 50 2.86 30.29 -10.69
C THR A 50 4.12 29.49 -10.39
N PRO A 51 4.01 28.27 -9.84
CA PRO A 51 5.15 27.36 -9.71
C PRO A 51 5.79 27.11 -11.08
N SER A 52 7.10 26.84 -11.09
CA SER A 52 7.83 26.48 -12.30
C SER A 52 7.23 25.22 -12.91
N PHE A 53 6.93 25.28 -14.21
CA PHE A 53 6.23 24.21 -14.94
C PHE A 53 7.10 22.96 -15.16
N THR A 54 8.38 23.01 -14.78
CA THR A 54 9.32 21.89 -14.86
C THR A 54 8.89 20.68 -14.03
N GLU A 55 8.13 20.90 -12.94
CA GLU A 55 7.52 19.82 -12.15
C GLU A 55 6.27 19.20 -12.81
N LEU A 56 5.65 19.88 -13.79
CA LEU A 56 4.44 19.45 -14.51
C LEU A 56 4.75 18.61 -15.76
N GLU A 57 5.93 18.77 -16.35
CA GLU A 57 6.40 17.94 -17.48
C GLU A 57 6.98 16.60 -17.02
N ASN A 58 7.47 16.54 -15.78
CA ASN A 58 7.98 15.30 -15.20
C ASN A 58 7.49 15.14 -13.76
N PRO A 59 6.17 14.99 -13.54
CA PRO A 59 5.68 14.66 -12.21
C PRO A 59 6.30 13.32 -11.86
N LYS A 60 7.09 13.27 -10.78
CA LYS A 60 7.58 12.02 -10.21
C LYS A 60 6.37 11.26 -9.67
N TYR A 61 5.70 10.55 -10.54
CA TYR A 61 4.61 9.66 -10.17
C TYR A 61 5.25 8.46 -9.50
N ASP A 62 4.86 8.17 -8.25
CA ASP A 62 5.08 6.85 -7.67
C ASP A 62 4.10 5.89 -8.38
N LEU A 63 4.48 5.39 -9.56
CA LEU A 63 3.71 4.43 -10.36
C LEU A 63 3.94 3.02 -9.83
N ALA A 64 2.85 2.25 -9.73
CA ALA A 64 2.93 0.85 -9.35
C ALA A 64 3.64 0.06 -10.46
N SER A 65 4.71 -0.67 -10.11
CA SER A 65 5.29 -1.65 -11.03
C SER A 65 4.38 -2.88 -11.10
N ILE A 66 4.20 -3.42 -12.30
CA ILE A 66 3.29 -4.55 -12.56
C ILE A 66 4.12 -5.79 -12.91
N ILE A 67 3.74 -6.92 -12.34
CA ILE A 67 4.40 -8.22 -12.51
C ILE A 67 3.53 -9.09 -13.41
N TYR A 68 4.13 -9.65 -14.45
CA TYR A 68 3.50 -10.46 -15.48
C TYR A 68 4.04 -11.89 -15.45
N ASP A 69 3.15 -12.85 -15.65
CA ASP A 69 3.47 -14.26 -15.85
C ASP A 69 4.04 -14.51 -17.25
N VAL A 70 4.39 -15.77 -17.56
CA VAL A 70 4.93 -16.20 -18.86
C VAL A 70 3.97 -15.94 -20.03
N ASN A 71 2.67 -15.81 -19.77
CA ASN A 71 1.63 -15.55 -20.77
C ASN A 71 1.26 -14.06 -20.88
N GLY A 72 1.94 -13.18 -20.13
CA GLY A 72 1.63 -11.75 -20.09
C GLY A 72 0.42 -11.39 -19.22
N THR A 73 -0.05 -12.30 -18.37
CA THR A 73 -1.12 -12.04 -17.38
C THR A 73 -0.51 -11.39 -16.14
N SER A 74 -1.05 -10.26 -15.70
CA SER A 74 -0.57 -9.62 -14.47
C SER A 74 -1.07 -10.36 -13.22
N PHE A 75 -0.18 -10.58 -12.24
CA PHE A 75 -0.51 -11.30 -11.00
C PHE A 75 -0.02 -10.62 -9.72
N GLY A 76 0.59 -9.45 -9.83
CA GLY A 76 0.99 -8.66 -8.68
C GLY A 76 1.47 -7.28 -9.07
N ARG A 77 1.56 -6.41 -8.06
CA ARG A 77 2.04 -5.05 -8.20
C ARG A 77 2.92 -4.65 -7.01
N TYR A 78 3.89 -3.78 -7.26
CA TYR A 78 4.70 -3.12 -6.23
C TYR A 78 4.41 -1.64 -6.23
N TYR A 79 4.01 -1.10 -5.09
CA TYR A 79 3.63 0.29 -4.97
C TYR A 79 3.86 0.84 -3.56
N ILE A 80 4.06 2.16 -3.47
CA ILE A 80 3.84 2.92 -2.23
C ILE A 80 2.39 3.40 -2.17
N GLU A 81 1.88 3.89 -3.30
CA GLU A 81 0.47 4.18 -3.54
C GLU A 81 0.03 3.34 -4.76
N ASP A 82 -1.03 2.52 -4.66
CA ASP A 82 -1.47 1.59 -5.75
C ASP A 82 -2.03 2.40 -6.93
N ARG A 83 -1.12 2.95 -7.75
CA ARG A 83 -1.39 3.80 -8.91
C ARG A 83 -1.05 3.06 -10.19
N VAL A 84 -2.06 2.85 -11.03
CA VAL A 84 -1.87 2.34 -12.40
C VAL A 84 -2.04 3.50 -13.37
N ASN A 85 -1.04 3.75 -14.21
CA ASN A 85 -1.16 4.74 -15.28
C ASN A 85 -1.80 4.08 -16.50
N LEU A 86 -3.07 4.39 -16.74
CA LEU A 86 -3.78 4.02 -17.97
C LEU A 86 -3.69 5.15 -18.99
N ASP A 87 -3.36 4.81 -20.22
CA ASP A 87 -3.52 5.74 -21.34
C ASP A 87 -5.02 5.92 -21.65
N TYR A 88 -5.39 7.06 -22.24
CA TYR A 88 -6.79 7.37 -22.55
C TYR A 88 -7.52 6.28 -23.36
N ASN A 89 -6.79 5.61 -24.25
CA ASN A 89 -7.30 4.54 -25.09
C ASN A 89 -7.57 3.24 -24.32
N GLU A 90 -6.91 3.04 -23.18
CA GLU A 90 -7.12 1.88 -22.32
C GLU A 90 -8.35 2.07 -21.41
N ILE A 91 -8.77 3.32 -21.15
CA ILE A 91 -9.93 3.64 -20.32
C ILE A 91 -11.23 3.32 -21.06
N SER A 92 -12.13 2.60 -20.39
CA SER A 92 -13.44 2.19 -20.88
C SER A 92 -14.24 3.38 -21.40
N PRO A 93 -14.87 3.28 -22.58
CA PRO A 93 -15.82 4.29 -23.05
C PRO A 93 -16.93 4.57 -22.04
N LEU A 94 -17.40 3.54 -21.32
CA LEU A 94 -18.42 3.70 -20.27
C LEU A 94 -17.93 4.64 -19.16
N VAL A 95 -16.71 4.41 -18.65
CA VAL A 95 -16.10 5.24 -17.60
C VAL A 95 -15.90 6.67 -18.08
N LYS A 96 -15.37 6.85 -19.29
CA LYS A 96 -15.13 8.18 -19.90
C LYS A 96 -16.44 8.95 -20.06
N ASN A 97 -17.44 8.34 -20.66
CA ASN A 97 -18.74 8.99 -20.91
C ASN A 97 -19.48 9.30 -19.60
N THR A 98 -19.39 8.40 -18.61
CA THR A 98 -19.98 8.63 -17.27
C THR A 98 -19.31 9.80 -16.57
N LEU A 99 -17.98 9.89 -16.62
CA LEU A 99 -17.24 11.03 -16.07
C LEU A 99 -17.67 12.35 -16.73
N LEU A 100 -17.70 12.39 -18.06
CA LEU A 100 -18.08 13.59 -18.81
C LEU A 100 -19.51 14.02 -18.48
N ALA A 101 -20.48 13.10 -18.49
CA ALA A 101 -21.88 13.40 -18.18
C ALA A 101 -22.09 13.91 -16.74
N THR A 102 -21.17 13.61 -15.81
CA THR A 102 -21.34 13.92 -14.39
C THR A 102 -20.55 15.13 -13.91
N GLU A 103 -19.29 15.24 -14.32
CA GLU A 103 -18.36 16.26 -13.83
C GLU A 103 -18.23 17.44 -14.81
N ASP A 104 -18.25 17.19 -16.13
CA ASP A 104 -17.98 18.23 -17.15
C ASP A 104 -18.51 17.82 -18.55
N ASP A 105 -19.81 18.04 -18.80
CA ASP A 105 -20.50 17.64 -20.03
C ASP A 105 -19.97 18.32 -21.29
N ARG A 106 -19.38 19.51 -21.11
CA ARG A 106 -18.85 20.38 -22.15
C ARG A 106 -17.34 20.43 -22.16
N PHE A 107 -16.69 19.45 -21.54
CA PHE A 107 -15.24 19.37 -21.39
C PHE A 107 -14.49 19.66 -22.70
N TYR A 108 -14.91 19.10 -23.82
CA TYR A 108 -14.24 19.30 -25.11
C TYR A 108 -14.51 20.65 -25.78
N SER A 109 -15.43 21.47 -25.26
CA SER A 109 -15.86 22.73 -25.88
C SER A 109 -15.34 23.99 -25.18
N HIS A 110 -14.71 23.86 -24.01
CA HIS A 110 -14.13 24.98 -23.25
C HIS A 110 -12.62 24.85 -23.09
N SER A 111 -11.98 25.91 -22.58
CA SER A 111 -10.52 25.98 -22.37
C SER A 111 -10.17 26.17 -20.89
N GLY A 112 -10.16 25.07 -20.13
CA GLY A 112 -9.80 24.98 -18.71
C GLY A 112 -10.90 25.47 -17.77
N ILE A 113 -11.63 26.51 -18.16
CA ILE A 113 -12.69 27.13 -17.38
C ILE A 113 -13.95 27.21 -18.25
N ASP A 114 -15.03 26.58 -17.77
CA ASP A 114 -16.35 26.69 -18.40
C ASP A 114 -17.09 27.93 -17.88
N ILE A 115 -16.99 29.02 -18.65
CA ILE A 115 -17.63 30.30 -18.33
C ILE A 115 -19.15 30.15 -18.25
N ILE A 116 -19.75 29.34 -19.14
CA ILE A 116 -21.21 29.16 -19.18
C ILE A 116 -21.67 28.37 -17.95
N ALA A 117 -20.91 27.35 -17.52
CA ALA A 117 -21.22 26.61 -16.29
C ALA A 117 -21.09 27.50 -15.06
N LEU A 118 -20.04 28.33 -15.00
CA LEU A 118 -19.84 29.30 -13.93
C LEU A 118 -20.98 30.33 -13.87
N SER A 119 -21.38 30.90 -15.00
CA SER A 119 -22.52 31.81 -15.07
C SER A 119 -23.81 31.12 -14.60
N ARG A 120 -24.08 29.90 -15.06
CA ARG A 120 -25.24 29.11 -14.64
C ARG A 120 -25.27 28.89 -13.12
N VAL A 121 -24.14 28.52 -12.51
CA VAL A 121 -24.04 28.31 -11.06
C VAL A 121 -24.21 29.64 -10.31
N PHE A 122 -23.61 30.73 -10.79
CA PHE A 122 -23.78 32.05 -10.21
C PHE A 122 -25.25 32.49 -10.20
N PHE A 123 -25.95 32.41 -11.34
CA PHE A 123 -27.35 32.81 -11.42
C PHE A 123 -28.29 31.85 -10.67
N LYS A 124 -28.13 30.54 -10.84
CA LYS A 124 -29.08 29.58 -10.24
C LYS A 124 -28.84 29.31 -8.77
N SER A 125 -27.59 29.16 -8.33
CA SER A 125 -27.29 28.83 -6.93
C SER A 125 -27.11 30.06 -6.04
N ILE A 126 -26.45 31.12 -6.51
CA ILE A 126 -26.18 32.29 -5.67
C ILE A 126 -27.35 33.26 -5.71
N LEU A 127 -27.83 33.61 -6.91
CA LEU A 127 -28.90 34.62 -7.06
C LEU A 127 -30.30 34.04 -6.79
N LEU A 128 -30.58 32.83 -7.28
CA LEU A 128 -31.90 32.18 -7.17
C LEU A 128 -32.00 31.15 -6.02
N GLN A 129 -30.96 30.98 -5.20
CA GLN A 129 -30.88 30.05 -4.06
C GLN A 129 -31.29 28.59 -4.39
N ARG A 130 -31.12 28.14 -5.65
CA ARG A 130 -31.38 26.75 -6.03
C ARG A 130 -30.11 25.91 -5.84
N GLU A 131 -30.11 25.08 -4.80
CA GLU A 131 -28.96 24.23 -4.46
C GLU A 131 -28.66 23.12 -5.49
N SER A 132 -29.61 22.77 -6.36
CA SER A 132 -29.49 21.66 -7.33
C SER A 132 -28.81 21.99 -8.66
N SER A 133 -28.07 23.10 -8.76
CA SER A 133 -27.63 23.66 -10.06
C SER A 133 -26.42 22.98 -10.72
N GLY A 134 -26.00 21.81 -10.24
CA GLY A 134 -24.84 21.06 -10.77
C GLY A 134 -23.47 21.68 -10.40
N GLY A 135 -22.39 20.94 -10.67
CA GLY A 135 -21.02 21.39 -10.41
C GLY A 135 -20.58 22.52 -11.34
N GLY A 136 -19.80 23.47 -10.83
CA GLY A 136 -19.23 24.58 -11.60
C GLY A 136 -17.72 24.47 -11.87
N SER A 137 -17.07 23.36 -11.47
CA SER A 137 -15.63 23.15 -11.68
C SER A 137 -15.41 22.10 -12.77
N THR A 138 -14.50 22.39 -13.70
CA THR A 138 -14.15 21.53 -14.84
C THR A 138 -13.21 20.39 -14.43
N ILE A 139 -13.08 19.34 -15.25
CA ILE A 139 -12.12 18.25 -15.01
C ILE A 139 -10.68 18.80 -14.86
N SER A 140 -10.29 19.74 -15.72
CA SER A 140 -8.97 20.40 -15.66
C SER A 140 -8.73 21.15 -14.35
N GLN A 141 -9.76 21.80 -13.78
CA GLN A 141 -9.66 22.43 -12.46
C GLN A 141 -9.52 21.41 -11.34
N GLN A 142 -10.22 20.27 -11.44
CA GLN A 142 -10.11 19.21 -10.46
C GLN A 142 -8.73 18.54 -10.51
N LEU A 143 -8.18 18.29 -11.71
CA LEU A 143 -6.81 17.83 -11.88
C LEU A 143 -5.81 18.83 -11.30
N ALA A 144 -5.96 20.12 -11.58
CA ALA A 144 -5.12 21.17 -11.01
C ALA A 144 -5.11 21.14 -9.46
N LYS A 145 -6.29 20.93 -8.85
CA LYS A 145 -6.43 20.80 -7.39
C LYS A 145 -5.74 19.54 -6.84
N LEU A 146 -5.70 18.44 -7.60
CA LEU A 146 -5.01 17.21 -7.20
C LEU A 146 -3.49 17.32 -7.34
N LEU A 147 -3.00 18.05 -8.34
CA LEU A 147 -1.57 18.27 -8.58
C LEU A 147 -0.96 19.25 -7.58
N PHE A 148 -1.71 20.25 -7.12
CA PHE A 148 -1.21 21.29 -6.22
C PHE A 148 -1.95 21.29 -4.88
N LYS A 149 -1.28 20.79 -3.83
CA LYS A 149 -1.83 20.77 -2.47
C LYS A 149 -2.13 22.19 -1.99
N ARG A 150 -3.34 22.40 -1.48
CA ARG A 150 -3.73 23.66 -0.86
C ARG A 150 -2.95 23.85 0.45
N PRO A 151 -2.56 25.09 0.80
CA PRO A 151 -1.90 25.36 2.07
C PRO A 151 -2.80 24.99 3.25
N SER A 152 -2.20 24.52 4.35
CA SER A 152 -2.93 24.21 5.59
C SER A 152 -3.58 25.48 6.14
N MET A 153 -4.86 25.38 6.50
CA MET A 153 -5.65 26.51 7.01
C MET A 153 -6.09 26.33 8.46
N ALA A 154 -5.64 25.29 9.16
CA ALA A 154 -6.11 24.92 10.50
C ALA A 154 -6.09 26.10 11.49
N ASN A 155 -5.00 26.87 11.49
CA ASN A 155 -4.74 27.94 12.46
C ASN A 155 -5.03 29.37 11.91
N MET A 156 -5.79 29.50 10.82
CA MET A 156 -6.09 30.81 10.21
C MET A 156 -7.42 31.42 10.68
N SER A 157 -7.49 32.75 10.78
CA SER A 157 -8.72 33.50 11.04
C SER A 157 -9.71 33.39 9.87
N LYS A 158 -11.02 33.50 10.14
CA LYS A 158 -12.09 33.42 9.10
C LYS A 158 -11.84 34.31 7.86
N PRO A 159 -11.51 35.62 7.98
CA PRO A 159 -11.26 36.45 6.79
C PRO A 159 -10.03 35.99 6.00
N ARG A 160 -8.97 35.58 6.70
CA ARG A 160 -7.75 35.05 6.05
C ARG A 160 -8.02 33.73 5.33
N LYS A 161 -8.84 32.85 5.90
CA LYS A 161 -9.29 31.60 5.25
C LYS A 161 -10.02 31.88 3.94
N ILE A 162 -10.92 32.86 3.92
CA ILE A 162 -11.67 33.25 2.72
C ILE A 162 -10.73 33.77 1.63
N LEU A 163 -9.82 34.68 1.97
CA LEU A 163 -8.84 35.22 1.01
C LEU A 163 -7.91 34.11 0.45
N THR A 164 -7.44 33.20 1.30
CA THR A 164 -6.61 32.06 0.88
C THR A 164 -7.38 31.10 -0.03
N LEU A 165 -8.68 30.85 0.22
CA LEU A 165 -9.54 30.02 -0.63
C LEU A 165 -9.73 30.65 -2.01
N ILE A 166 -9.99 31.96 -2.06
CA ILE A 166 -10.11 32.72 -3.32
C ILE A 166 -8.80 32.61 -4.10
N GLY A 167 -7.66 32.93 -3.48
CA GLY A 167 -6.35 32.82 -4.13
C GLY A 167 -6.03 31.41 -4.62
N SER A 168 -6.39 30.38 -3.85
CA SER A 168 -6.24 28.97 -4.26
C SER A 168 -7.11 28.65 -5.48
N LYS A 169 -8.34 29.15 -5.54
CA LYS A 169 -9.23 28.94 -6.69
C LYS A 169 -8.72 29.63 -7.95
N PHE A 170 -8.16 30.83 -7.84
CA PHE A 170 -7.50 31.50 -8.97
C PHE A 170 -6.27 30.72 -9.45
N LYS A 171 -5.47 30.16 -8.53
CA LYS A 171 -4.35 29.28 -8.90
C LYS A 171 -4.84 28.04 -9.66
N GLU A 172 -5.89 27.38 -9.19
CA GLU A 172 -6.52 26.24 -9.89
C GLU A 172 -6.93 26.61 -11.32
N TRP A 173 -7.53 27.79 -11.51
CA TRP A 173 -7.91 28.29 -12.84
C TRP A 173 -6.71 28.51 -13.76
N VAL A 174 -5.67 29.19 -13.29
CA VAL A 174 -4.45 29.43 -14.07
C VAL A 174 -3.79 28.10 -14.45
N ILE A 175 -3.70 27.15 -13.53
CA ILE A 175 -3.13 25.83 -13.78
C ILE A 175 -3.98 25.04 -14.77
N ALA A 176 -5.31 25.05 -14.65
CA ALA A 176 -6.21 24.38 -15.59
C ALA A 176 -6.02 24.88 -17.03
N VAL A 177 -5.91 26.20 -17.21
CA VAL A 177 -5.63 26.79 -18.53
C VAL A 177 -4.24 26.41 -19.04
N LYS A 178 -3.23 26.37 -18.17
CA LYS A 178 -1.87 25.95 -18.55
C LYS A 178 -1.80 24.46 -18.92
N LEU A 179 -2.52 23.59 -18.21
CA LEU A 179 -2.62 22.17 -18.52
C LEU A 179 -3.18 21.97 -19.93
N GLU A 180 -4.30 22.63 -20.26
CA GLU A 180 -4.92 22.50 -21.58
C GLU A 180 -4.16 23.17 -22.73
N LYS A 181 -3.18 24.02 -22.45
CA LYS A 181 -2.26 24.53 -23.47
C LYS A 181 -1.17 23.54 -23.85
N ARG A 182 -0.88 22.56 -22.99
CA ARG A 182 0.25 21.63 -23.17
C ARG A 182 -0.17 20.19 -23.40
N TYR A 183 -1.31 19.81 -22.81
CA TYR A 183 -1.87 18.47 -22.90
C TYR A 183 -3.19 18.51 -23.65
N THR A 184 -3.45 17.44 -24.39
CA THR A 184 -4.73 17.20 -25.02
C THR A 184 -5.81 16.95 -23.96
N LYS A 185 -7.07 17.15 -24.35
CA LYS A 185 -8.24 16.86 -23.48
C LYS A 185 -8.23 15.41 -23.01
N ASP A 186 -7.85 14.49 -23.89
CA ASP A 186 -7.80 13.06 -23.63
C ASP A 186 -6.73 12.71 -22.59
N GLU A 187 -5.53 13.27 -22.72
CA GLU A 187 -4.48 13.13 -21.71
C GLU A 187 -4.91 13.68 -20.35
N ILE A 188 -5.54 14.85 -20.31
CA ILE A 188 -6.02 15.47 -19.06
C ILE A 188 -7.08 14.60 -18.38
N LEU A 189 -8.01 14.03 -19.15
CA LEU A 189 -9.03 13.14 -18.63
C LEU A 189 -8.40 11.87 -18.04
N ALA A 190 -7.44 11.27 -18.74
CA ALA A 190 -6.72 10.09 -18.26
C ALA A 190 -5.90 10.42 -17.00
N MET A 191 -5.14 11.51 -17.01
CA MET A 191 -4.37 12.00 -15.85
C MET A 191 -5.28 12.21 -14.63
N TYR A 192 -6.47 12.80 -14.82
CA TYR A 192 -7.42 13.00 -13.74
C TYR A 192 -7.90 11.67 -13.14
N LEU A 193 -8.33 10.73 -13.99
CA LEU A 193 -8.80 9.42 -13.53
C LEU A 193 -7.70 8.57 -12.90
N ASN A 194 -6.44 8.68 -13.34
CA ASN A 194 -5.32 7.96 -12.75
C ASN A 194 -4.82 8.60 -11.45
N LYS A 195 -5.00 9.92 -11.28
CA LYS A 195 -4.50 10.66 -10.12
C LYS A 195 -5.44 10.63 -8.92
N PHE A 196 -6.75 10.49 -9.15
CA PHE A 196 -7.74 10.62 -8.09
C PHE A 196 -7.61 9.51 -7.02
N GLU A 197 -7.71 9.86 -5.74
CA GLU A 197 -7.67 8.90 -4.62
C GLU A 197 -9.08 8.48 -4.19
N PHE A 198 -9.40 7.19 -4.33
CA PHE A 198 -10.70 6.62 -3.98
C PHE A 198 -10.75 6.05 -2.55
N ILE A 199 -9.74 6.36 -1.72
CA ILE A 199 -9.55 5.83 -0.34
C ILE A 199 -9.34 4.30 -0.35
N ASN A 200 -9.06 3.69 0.80
CA ASN A 200 -8.76 2.26 0.95
C ASN A 200 -7.50 1.83 0.17
N GLY A 201 -6.57 2.76 -0.06
CA GLY A 201 -5.32 2.52 -0.81
C GLY A 201 -5.50 2.50 -2.33
N ALA A 202 -6.71 2.76 -2.84
CA ALA A 202 -6.99 2.80 -4.28
C ALA A 202 -6.68 4.18 -4.87
N HIS A 203 -5.62 4.27 -5.66
CA HIS A 203 -5.25 5.49 -6.38
C HIS A 203 -5.42 5.29 -7.88
N GLY A 204 -6.36 6.04 -8.45
CA GLY A 204 -6.74 5.91 -9.85
C GLY A 204 -7.89 4.93 -10.08
N ILE A 205 -8.54 5.06 -11.25
CA ILE A 205 -9.78 4.34 -11.56
C ILE A 205 -9.60 2.82 -11.66
N GLU A 206 -8.45 2.35 -12.16
CA GLU A 206 -8.14 0.91 -12.25
C GLU A 206 -8.03 0.28 -10.87
N ALA A 207 -7.23 0.88 -9.98
CA ALA A 207 -7.06 0.40 -8.61
C ALA A 207 -8.38 0.46 -7.83
N ALA A 208 -9.20 1.48 -8.06
CA ALA A 208 -10.53 1.59 -7.45
C ALA A 208 -11.48 0.48 -7.94
N SER A 209 -11.52 0.23 -9.24
CA SER A 209 -12.31 -0.86 -9.82
C SER A 209 -11.97 -2.22 -9.20
N GLN A 210 -10.67 -2.51 -9.07
CA GLN A 210 -10.20 -3.75 -8.47
C GLN A 210 -10.49 -3.82 -6.96
N THR A 211 -10.29 -2.72 -6.23
CA THR A 211 -10.53 -2.66 -4.78
C THR A 211 -12.01 -2.80 -4.41
N TYR A 212 -12.89 -2.12 -5.15
CA TYR A 212 -14.33 -2.08 -4.81
C TYR A 212 -15.14 -3.22 -5.43
N PHE A 213 -14.76 -3.72 -6.61
CA PHE A 213 -15.56 -4.69 -7.37
C PHE A 213 -14.79 -5.93 -7.84
N ASN A 214 -13.47 -6.00 -7.60
CA ASN A 214 -12.60 -7.06 -8.11
C ASN A 214 -12.71 -7.27 -9.63
N LYS A 215 -12.67 -6.16 -10.37
CA LYS A 215 -12.77 -6.11 -11.83
C LYS A 215 -11.77 -5.11 -12.40
N LEU A 216 -11.35 -5.30 -13.65
CA LEU A 216 -10.67 -4.26 -14.42
C LEU A 216 -11.68 -3.15 -14.76
N GLN A 217 -11.24 -1.89 -14.88
CA GLN A 217 -12.16 -0.78 -15.15
C GLN A 217 -12.94 -0.94 -16.48
N LYS A 218 -12.36 -1.69 -17.43
CA LYS A 218 -13.01 -2.03 -18.71
C LYS A 218 -14.17 -3.00 -18.58
N ASP A 219 -14.22 -3.78 -17.50
CA ASP A 219 -15.22 -4.81 -17.25
C ASP A 219 -16.30 -4.34 -16.25
N LEU A 220 -16.27 -3.05 -15.85
CA LEU A 220 -17.27 -2.45 -15.00
C LEU A 220 -18.63 -2.38 -15.69
N ASN A 221 -19.68 -2.73 -14.96
CA ASN A 221 -21.04 -2.45 -15.42
C ASN A 221 -21.45 -0.99 -15.13
N VAL A 222 -22.60 -0.58 -15.65
CA VAL A 222 -23.15 0.79 -15.51
C VAL A 222 -23.25 1.22 -14.04
N SER A 223 -23.78 0.35 -13.17
CA SER A 223 -23.96 0.67 -11.74
C SER A 223 -22.61 0.87 -11.04
N GLU A 224 -21.64 0.01 -11.32
CA GLU A 224 -20.31 0.06 -10.72
C GLU A 224 -19.53 1.30 -11.19
N ALA A 225 -19.59 1.62 -12.50
CA ALA A 225 -19.00 2.83 -13.06
C ALA A 225 -19.65 4.09 -12.45
N ALA A 226 -20.98 4.12 -12.36
CA ALA A 226 -21.72 5.22 -11.72
C ALA A 226 -21.35 5.41 -10.25
N THR A 227 -21.11 4.32 -9.51
CA THR A 227 -20.64 4.38 -8.12
C THR A 227 -19.25 5.01 -8.03
N LEU A 228 -18.26 4.52 -8.80
CA LEU A 228 -16.89 5.06 -8.74
C LEU A 228 -16.86 6.53 -9.16
N ILE A 229 -17.52 6.89 -10.27
CA ILE A 229 -17.60 8.28 -10.71
C ILE A 229 -18.35 9.14 -9.68
N GLY A 230 -19.39 8.61 -9.04
CA GLY A 230 -20.09 9.28 -7.95
C GLY A 230 -19.19 9.63 -6.75
N MET A 231 -18.21 8.78 -6.46
CA MET A 231 -17.22 8.99 -5.41
C MET A 231 -16.26 10.16 -5.69
N LEU A 232 -16.06 10.57 -6.95
CA LEU A 232 -15.16 11.68 -7.29
C LEU A 232 -15.53 12.99 -6.59
N LYS A 233 -16.83 13.19 -6.32
CA LYS A 233 -17.32 14.35 -5.57
C LYS A 233 -16.79 14.37 -4.13
N ASN A 234 -16.78 13.22 -3.45
CA ASN A 234 -16.23 13.04 -2.11
C ASN A 234 -16.09 11.53 -1.78
N PRO A 235 -14.88 10.96 -1.88
CA PRO A 235 -14.69 9.51 -1.76
C PRO A 235 -14.88 9.02 -0.32
N SER A 236 -14.76 9.89 0.68
CA SER A 236 -14.98 9.55 2.10
C SER A 236 -16.48 9.47 2.42
N LEU A 237 -17.26 10.42 1.92
CA LEU A 237 -18.71 10.51 2.17
C LEU A 237 -19.50 9.48 1.37
N TYR A 238 -19.08 9.22 0.13
CA TYR A 238 -19.79 8.34 -0.81
C TYR A 238 -19.15 6.95 -0.91
N ASN A 239 -18.38 6.55 0.10
CA ASN A 239 -17.76 5.24 0.16
C ASN A 239 -18.84 4.14 0.34
N PRO A 240 -18.98 3.18 -0.59
CA PRO A 240 -20.04 2.17 -0.52
C PRO A 240 -19.85 1.15 0.62
N ILE A 241 -18.63 1.03 1.17
CA ILE A 241 -18.33 0.14 2.30
C ILE A 241 -18.68 0.79 3.63
N ARG A 242 -18.41 2.09 3.76
CA ARG A 242 -18.63 2.83 5.01
C ARG A 242 -20.04 3.42 5.11
N PHE A 243 -20.59 3.87 3.98
CA PHE A 243 -21.85 4.60 3.90
C PHE A 243 -22.67 4.13 2.68
N PRO A 244 -23.20 2.89 2.69
CA PRO A 244 -23.85 2.27 1.53
C PRO A 244 -25.05 3.07 1.00
N GLU A 245 -25.90 3.59 1.89
CA GLU A 245 -27.07 4.40 1.50
C GLU A 245 -26.66 5.69 0.78
N LYS A 246 -25.74 6.46 1.37
CA LYS A 246 -25.24 7.71 0.75
C LYS A 246 -24.56 7.46 -0.59
N SER A 247 -23.85 6.33 -0.71
CA SER A 247 -23.22 5.92 -1.95
C SER A 247 -24.27 5.55 -3.00
N ALA A 248 -25.31 4.79 -2.62
CA ALA A 248 -26.42 4.43 -3.49
C ALA A 248 -27.18 5.66 -4.01
N ASP A 249 -27.51 6.62 -3.13
CA ASP A 249 -28.15 7.89 -3.53
C ASP A 249 -27.29 8.66 -4.52
N ARG A 250 -25.98 8.74 -4.27
CA ARG A 250 -25.06 9.44 -5.16
C ARG A 250 -24.91 8.74 -6.51
N ARG A 251 -24.80 7.41 -6.52
CA ARG A 251 -24.82 6.60 -7.75
C ARG A 251 -26.11 6.82 -8.52
N ASN A 252 -27.27 6.87 -7.85
CA ASN A 252 -28.56 7.09 -8.50
C ASN A 252 -28.61 8.47 -9.18
N VAL A 253 -28.05 9.51 -8.55
CA VAL A 253 -27.86 10.83 -9.20
C VAL A 253 -26.98 10.72 -10.45
N VAL A 254 -25.89 9.95 -10.40
CA VAL A 254 -25.04 9.71 -11.57
C VAL A 254 -25.80 8.98 -12.67
N LEU A 255 -26.56 7.94 -12.34
CA LEU A 255 -27.39 7.21 -13.31
C LEU A 255 -28.41 8.14 -13.99
N SER A 256 -29.05 9.04 -13.25
CA SER A 256 -29.94 10.05 -13.84
C SER A 256 -29.20 11.00 -14.78
N LEU A 257 -27.96 11.39 -14.47
CA LEU A 257 -27.13 12.20 -15.38
C LEU A 257 -26.73 11.42 -16.63
N MET A 258 -26.46 10.13 -16.51
CA MET A 258 -26.17 9.24 -17.64
C MET A 258 -27.38 9.06 -18.57
N GLU A 259 -28.59 8.96 -18.01
CA GLU A 259 -29.83 8.90 -18.80
C GLU A 259 -30.08 10.21 -19.56
N ASN A 260 -29.91 11.36 -18.91
CA ASN A 260 -30.00 12.68 -19.55
C ASN A 260 -28.97 12.86 -20.67
N ALA A 261 -27.82 12.17 -20.57
CA ALA A 261 -26.77 12.15 -21.60
C ALA A 261 -26.95 11.03 -22.64
N HIS A 262 -28.06 10.29 -22.60
CA HIS A 262 -28.39 9.16 -23.48
C HIS A 262 -27.35 8.01 -23.46
N ILE A 263 -26.60 7.87 -22.36
CA ILE A 263 -25.66 6.75 -22.15
C ILE A 263 -26.43 5.47 -21.78
N ILE A 264 -27.55 5.64 -21.08
CA ILE A 264 -28.50 4.58 -20.73
C ILE A 264 -29.91 5.04 -21.06
N ASP A 265 -30.82 4.08 -21.24
CA ASP A 265 -32.25 4.38 -21.39
C ASP A 265 -32.96 4.47 -20.04
N LYS A 266 -34.19 4.98 -20.06
CA LYS A 266 -35.03 5.13 -18.87
C LYS A 266 -35.36 3.78 -18.21
N ALA A 267 -35.53 2.71 -18.99
CA ALA A 267 -35.82 1.38 -18.45
C ALA A 267 -34.64 0.83 -17.64
N ALA A 268 -33.42 1.04 -18.12
CA ALA A 268 -32.19 0.72 -17.42
C ALA A 268 -32.04 1.56 -16.15
N LEU A 269 -32.32 2.86 -16.21
CA LEU A 269 -32.32 3.75 -15.03
C LEU A 269 -33.26 3.21 -13.94
N ASP A 270 -34.53 2.96 -14.29
CA ASP A 270 -35.57 2.51 -13.36
C ASP A 270 -35.21 1.16 -12.73
N SER A 271 -34.57 0.26 -13.49
CA SER A 271 -34.08 -1.03 -12.99
C SER A 271 -32.87 -0.90 -12.07
N LEU A 272 -31.88 -0.07 -12.43
CA LEU A 272 -30.60 0.04 -11.72
C LEU A 272 -30.74 0.76 -10.38
N ILE A 273 -31.62 1.76 -10.28
CA ILE A 273 -31.88 2.50 -9.04
C ILE A 273 -32.40 1.57 -7.93
N GLN A 274 -33.16 0.54 -8.28
CA GLN A 274 -33.71 -0.44 -7.34
C GLN A 274 -32.66 -1.44 -6.82
N LYS A 275 -31.52 -1.58 -7.51
CA LYS A 275 -30.48 -2.54 -7.14
C LYS A 275 -29.52 -1.94 -6.11
N PRO A 276 -29.16 -2.66 -5.03
CA PRO A 276 -28.09 -2.23 -4.14
C PRO A 276 -26.74 -2.22 -4.87
N ILE A 277 -25.76 -1.51 -4.31
CA ILE A 277 -24.37 -1.60 -4.79
C ILE A 277 -23.82 -2.94 -4.30
N ASP A 278 -23.41 -3.83 -5.22
CA ASP A 278 -22.78 -5.09 -4.84
C ASP A 278 -21.33 -4.84 -4.38
N THR A 279 -21.11 -4.92 -3.08
CA THR A 279 -19.79 -4.76 -2.44
C THR A 279 -19.23 -6.08 -1.92
N ASN A 280 -19.85 -7.23 -2.23
CA ASN A 280 -19.43 -8.53 -1.73
C ASN A 280 -18.02 -8.92 -2.20
N LYS A 281 -17.54 -8.28 -3.26
CA LYS A 281 -16.19 -8.47 -3.83
C LYS A 281 -15.18 -7.40 -3.37
N PHE A 282 -15.55 -6.54 -2.41
CA PHE A 282 -14.63 -5.56 -1.86
C PHE A 282 -13.44 -6.24 -1.20
N LYS A 283 -12.22 -5.86 -1.62
CA LYS A 283 -10.99 -6.34 -1.00
C LYS A 283 -9.96 -5.22 -0.99
N ARG A 284 -9.44 -4.88 0.18
CA ARG A 284 -8.26 -4.02 0.27
C ARG A 284 -7.08 -4.80 -0.30
N SER A 285 -6.43 -4.26 -1.34
CA SER A 285 -5.23 -4.87 -1.89
C SER A 285 -4.11 -4.82 -0.83
N ASN A 286 -3.71 -5.98 -0.32
CA ASN A 286 -2.46 -6.12 0.41
C ASN A 286 -1.44 -6.80 -0.50
N GLN A 287 -0.16 -6.42 -0.39
CA GLN A 287 0.91 -7.05 -1.17
C GLN A 287 1.04 -8.56 -0.90
N SER A 288 0.45 -9.04 0.20
CA SER A 288 0.39 -10.46 0.57
C SER A 288 -0.76 -11.24 -0.07
N ASP A 289 -1.68 -10.56 -0.76
CA ASP A 289 -2.81 -11.17 -1.45
C ASP A 289 -2.50 -11.45 -2.91
N GLY A 290 -3.12 -12.48 -3.47
CA GLY A 290 -2.98 -12.88 -4.87
C GLY A 290 -1.87 -13.93 -5.09
N PRO A 291 -1.69 -14.40 -6.33
CA PRO A 291 -0.80 -15.52 -6.64
C PRO A 291 0.66 -15.27 -6.24
N ALA A 292 1.39 -16.34 -5.92
CA ALA A 292 2.83 -16.33 -5.68
C ALA A 292 3.33 -15.21 -4.72
N PRO A 293 2.71 -15.01 -3.55
CA PRO A 293 3.05 -13.87 -2.68
C PRO A 293 4.51 -13.94 -2.17
N TYR A 294 5.01 -15.15 -1.87
CA TYR A 294 6.41 -15.37 -1.47
C TYR A 294 7.38 -15.04 -2.60
N PHE A 295 7.09 -15.50 -3.82
CA PHE A 295 7.88 -15.14 -4.99
C PHE A 295 7.91 -13.64 -5.22
N ARG A 296 6.78 -12.94 -5.08
CA ARG A 296 6.74 -11.48 -5.21
C ARG A 296 7.57 -10.79 -4.12
N ALA A 297 7.57 -11.29 -2.89
CA ALA A 297 8.44 -10.76 -1.85
C ALA A 297 9.93 -10.94 -2.21
N GLU A 298 10.30 -12.12 -2.71
CA GLU A 298 11.69 -12.44 -3.07
C GLU A 298 12.16 -11.72 -4.34
N LEU A 299 11.28 -11.61 -5.35
CA LEU A 299 11.54 -10.92 -6.61
C LEU A 299 11.91 -9.44 -6.37
N THR A 300 11.32 -8.80 -5.36
CA THR A 300 11.69 -7.41 -5.02
C THR A 300 13.15 -7.31 -4.55
N LYS A 301 13.60 -8.27 -3.74
CA LYS A 301 15.00 -8.31 -3.27
C LYS A 301 15.92 -8.60 -4.46
N TRP A 302 15.56 -9.58 -5.28
CA TRP A 302 16.31 -9.96 -6.46
C TRP A 302 16.47 -8.80 -7.46
N LEU A 303 15.40 -8.04 -7.72
CA LEU A 303 15.45 -6.86 -8.61
C LEU A 303 16.38 -5.76 -8.08
N LYS A 304 16.31 -5.46 -6.77
CA LYS A 304 17.22 -4.48 -6.15
C LYS A 304 18.68 -4.91 -6.30
N ASP A 305 18.96 -6.17 -6.01
CA ASP A 305 20.28 -6.77 -6.21
C ASP A 305 20.74 -6.71 -7.65
N LEU A 306 19.84 -7.01 -8.60
CA LEU A 306 20.11 -6.97 -10.03
C LEU A 306 20.48 -5.56 -10.49
N PHE A 307 19.69 -4.55 -10.12
CA PHE A 307 19.95 -3.16 -10.49
C PHE A 307 21.32 -2.70 -10.00
N ASN A 308 21.65 -3.04 -8.75
CA ASN A 308 22.94 -2.69 -8.15
C ASN A 308 24.11 -3.42 -8.83
N LYS A 309 24.03 -4.75 -8.97
CA LYS A 309 25.12 -5.58 -9.53
C LYS A 309 25.37 -5.30 -11.01
N LYS A 310 24.35 -4.89 -11.76
CA LYS A 310 24.43 -4.62 -13.20
C LYS A 310 24.50 -3.12 -13.54
N HIS A 311 24.52 -2.25 -12.54
CA HIS A 311 24.49 -0.79 -12.72
C HIS A 311 23.38 -0.32 -13.66
N ILE A 312 22.16 -0.87 -13.49
CA ILE A 312 21.00 -0.49 -14.30
C ILE A 312 20.42 0.81 -13.74
N VAL A 313 20.60 1.89 -14.49
CA VAL A 313 20.14 3.24 -14.14
C VAL A 313 19.21 3.80 -15.22
N LYS A 314 18.42 4.80 -14.86
CA LYS A 314 17.57 5.55 -15.79
C LYS A 314 18.41 6.39 -16.75
N SER A 315 17.76 6.93 -17.78
CA SER A 315 18.37 7.86 -18.74
C SER A 315 18.94 9.13 -18.10
N ASP A 316 18.45 9.52 -16.92
CA ASP A 316 18.94 10.68 -16.15
C ASP A 316 20.07 10.32 -15.17
N GLY A 317 20.51 9.06 -15.15
CA GLY A 317 21.56 8.55 -14.26
C GLY A 317 21.08 8.15 -12.85
N THR A 318 19.79 8.31 -12.53
CA THR A 318 19.25 7.91 -11.22
C THR A 318 18.91 6.41 -11.16
N GLU A 319 18.96 5.83 -9.96
CA GLU A 319 18.64 4.43 -9.73
C GLU A 319 17.14 4.12 -9.94
N TYR A 320 16.84 2.93 -10.42
CA TYR A 320 15.47 2.42 -10.49
C TYR A 320 14.93 2.03 -9.11
N ASN A 321 13.71 2.45 -8.83
CA ASN A 321 12.92 2.10 -7.66
C ASN A 321 11.73 1.23 -8.07
N VAL A 322 11.75 -0.03 -7.62
CA VAL A 322 10.72 -1.05 -7.89
C VAL A 322 9.30 -0.60 -7.49
N TYR A 323 9.14 0.29 -6.53
CA TYR A 323 7.82 0.71 -6.02
C TYR A 323 7.30 2.02 -6.62
N LYS A 324 8.13 2.75 -7.37
CA LYS A 324 7.84 4.12 -7.81
C LYS A 324 7.91 4.32 -9.31
N ASP A 325 8.66 3.49 -10.02
CA ASP A 325 8.99 3.78 -11.42
C ASP A 325 8.11 3.07 -12.44
N GLY A 326 7.02 2.41 -12.01
CA GLY A 326 6.04 1.84 -12.93
C GLY A 326 6.62 0.76 -13.85
N LEU A 327 7.55 -0.05 -13.36
CA LEU A 327 8.22 -1.07 -14.15
C LEU A 327 7.23 -2.15 -14.62
N LYS A 328 7.40 -2.62 -15.86
CA LYS A 328 6.74 -3.85 -16.35
C LYS A 328 7.71 -5.01 -16.20
N ILE A 329 7.43 -5.91 -15.25
CA ILE A 329 8.32 -7.00 -14.85
C ILE A 329 7.75 -8.31 -15.40
N TYR A 330 8.37 -8.86 -16.44
CA TYR A 330 8.01 -10.16 -17.01
C TYR A 330 8.80 -11.27 -16.30
N THR A 331 8.09 -12.32 -15.90
CA THR A 331 8.67 -13.42 -15.09
C THR A 331 8.47 -14.76 -15.78
N THR A 332 9.11 -15.80 -15.25
CA THR A 332 8.95 -17.17 -15.74
C THR A 332 7.85 -17.95 -15.03
N ILE A 333 7.18 -17.34 -14.05
CA ILE A 333 6.05 -17.95 -13.35
C ILE A 333 4.94 -18.25 -14.36
N ASP A 334 4.37 -19.44 -14.26
CA ASP A 334 3.15 -19.83 -14.93
C ASP A 334 2.03 -19.91 -13.89
N LEU A 335 0.98 -19.11 -14.05
CA LEU A 335 -0.09 -19.02 -13.05
C LEU A 335 -0.90 -20.32 -12.91
N ASN A 336 -0.92 -21.17 -13.94
CA ASN A 336 -1.56 -22.48 -13.83
C ASN A 336 -0.72 -23.40 -12.91
N TYR A 337 0.60 -23.40 -13.10
CA TYR A 337 1.51 -24.20 -12.27
C TYR A 337 1.54 -23.66 -10.85
N GLN A 338 1.54 -22.34 -10.69
CA GLN A 338 1.49 -21.68 -9.39
C GLN A 338 0.25 -22.08 -8.61
N LYS A 339 -0.93 -22.00 -9.24
CA LYS A 339 -2.19 -22.38 -8.61
C LYS A 339 -2.17 -23.84 -8.14
N LEU A 340 -1.77 -24.76 -9.02
CA LEU A 340 -1.68 -26.18 -8.68
C LEU A 340 -0.69 -26.45 -7.54
N ALA A 341 0.45 -25.75 -7.51
CA ALA A 341 1.43 -25.88 -6.44
C ALA A 341 0.88 -25.35 -5.10
N GLU A 342 0.21 -24.20 -5.09
CA GLU A 342 -0.40 -23.64 -3.88
C GLU A 342 -1.51 -24.56 -3.33
N GLU A 343 -2.38 -25.08 -4.20
CA GLU A 343 -3.45 -26.03 -3.83
C GLU A 343 -2.86 -27.34 -3.29
N SER A 344 -1.85 -27.89 -3.95
CA SER A 344 -1.19 -29.15 -3.53
C SER A 344 -0.53 -29.02 -2.16
N VAL A 345 0.17 -27.90 -1.91
CA VAL A 345 0.79 -27.65 -0.60
C VAL A 345 -0.28 -27.51 0.47
N LEU A 346 -1.34 -26.74 0.22
CA LEU A 346 -2.41 -26.54 1.20
C LEU A 346 -3.12 -27.84 1.56
N GLU A 347 -3.50 -28.65 0.57
CA GLU A 347 -4.18 -29.93 0.76
C GLU A 347 -3.32 -30.93 1.56
N HIS A 348 -2.05 -31.09 1.15
CA HIS A 348 -1.16 -32.05 1.79
C HIS A 348 -0.82 -31.62 3.23
N MET A 349 -0.59 -30.32 3.43
CA MET A 349 -0.24 -29.79 4.74
C MET A 349 -1.41 -29.81 5.71
N LYS A 350 -2.66 -29.69 5.25
CA LYS A 350 -3.84 -29.92 6.10
C LYS A 350 -3.80 -31.31 6.74
N THR A 351 -3.57 -32.34 5.93
CA THR A 351 -3.49 -33.73 6.40
C THR A 351 -2.33 -33.95 7.39
N ASN A 352 -1.17 -33.36 7.11
CA ASN A 352 -0.01 -33.45 8.01
C ASN A 352 -0.24 -32.70 9.32
N GLN A 353 -0.92 -31.55 9.25
CA GLN A 353 -1.27 -30.78 10.42
C GLN A 353 -2.24 -31.54 11.32
N ASP A 354 -3.24 -32.23 10.78
CA ASP A 354 -4.18 -33.03 11.57
C ASP A 354 -3.47 -34.16 12.34
N LYS A 355 -2.49 -34.81 11.70
CA LYS A 355 -1.64 -35.80 12.36
C LYS A 355 -0.81 -35.16 13.47
N PHE A 356 -0.22 -34.00 13.19
CA PHE A 356 0.55 -33.24 14.17
C PHE A 356 -0.31 -32.85 15.39
N TRP A 357 -1.51 -32.30 15.17
CA TRP A 357 -2.47 -31.99 16.24
C TRP A 357 -2.86 -33.19 17.07
N ARG A 358 -3.02 -34.36 16.45
CA ARG A 358 -3.33 -35.58 17.19
C ARG A 358 -2.21 -35.99 18.15
N VAL A 359 -0.95 -35.87 17.72
CA VAL A 359 0.23 -36.16 18.54
C VAL A 359 0.33 -35.17 19.71
N TRP A 360 0.11 -33.88 19.44
CA TRP A 360 0.30 -32.81 20.41
C TRP A 360 -0.95 -32.47 21.25
N LYS A 361 -2.08 -33.16 21.07
CA LYS A 361 -3.38 -32.80 21.66
C LYS A 361 -3.33 -32.60 23.19
N ASN A 362 -2.53 -33.41 23.88
CA ASN A 362 -2.42 -33.40 25.35
C ASN A 362 -1.01 -33.07 25.84
N LEU A 363 -0.14 -32.55 24.95
CA LEU A 363 1.24 -32.22 25.24
C LEU A 363 1.45 -30.72 25.01
N ASP A 364 2.15 -30.04 25.92
CA ASP A 364 2.54 -28.66 25.71
C ASP A 364 3.93 -28.62 25.05
N PRO A 365 4.06 -28.33 23.73
CA PRO A 365 5.35 -28.31 23.05
C PRO A 365 6.30 -27.25 23.59
N TRP A 366 5.82 -26.28 24.37
CA TRP A 366 6.64 -25.22 24.94
C TRP A 366 7.39 -25.67 26.21
N VAL A 367 6.99 -26.81 26.81
CA VAL A 367 7.63 -27.36 28.02
C VAL A 367 7.89 -28.89 27.96
N TYR A 368 7.32 -29.60 26.99
CA TYR A 368 7.46 -31.04 26.84
C TYR A 368 8.92 -31.46 26.63
N GLU A 369 9.36 -32.45 27.41
CA GLU A 369 10.72 -33.02 27.41
C GLU A 369 11.82 -31.96 27.30
N ALA A 370 11.65 -30.86 28.03
CA ALA A 370 12.56 -29.73 28.01
C ALA A 370 13.33 -29.59 29.34
N ASP A 371 14.64 -29.42 29.25
CA ASP A 371 15.44 -28.91 30.37
C ASP A 371 15.16 -27.41 30.62
N ASP A 372 15.70 -26.86 31.71
CA ASP A 372 15.43 -25.46 32.10
C ASP A 372 15.97 -24.44 31.09
N TYR A 373 17.07 -24.77 30.40
CA TYR A 373 17.60 -23.93 29.33
C TYR A 373 16.65 -23.92 28.12
N GLN A 374 16.17 -25.08 27.70
CA GLN A 374 15.22 -25.23 26.60
C GLN A 374 13.88 -24.57 26.89
N LYS A 375 13.35 -24.68 28.13
CA LYS A 375 12.13 -23.96 28.55
C LYS A 375 12.31 -22.45 28.43
N LYS A 376 13.44 -21.93 28.92
CA LYS A 376 13.77 -20.50 28.80
C LYS A 376 13.85 -20.07 27.35
N LEU A 377 14.58 -20.82 26.52
CA LEU A 377 14.70 -20.53 25.09
C LEU A 377 13.34 -20.52 24.38
N ARG A 378 12.48 -21.51 24.66
CA ARG A 378 11.12 -21.60 24.10
C ARG A 378 10.24 -20.42 24.53
N ALA A 379 10.32 -20.01 25.80
CA ALA A 379 9.62 -18.84 26.31
C ALA A 379 10.11 -17.53 25.67
N ASP A 380 11.43 -17.37 25.52
CA ASP A 380 12.04 -16.21 24.89
C ASP A 380 11.61 -16.08 23.42
N ILE A 381 11.49 -17.20 22.69
CA ILE A 381 10.97 -17.22 21.31
C ILE A 381 9.54 -16.65 21.26
N LEU A 382 8.66 -17.09 22.15
CA LEU A 382 7.28 -16.60 22.21
C LEU A 382 7.22 -15.11 22.59
N GLU A 383 7.96 -14.69 23.61
CA GLU A 383 8.01 -13.29 24.04
C GLU A 383 8.52 -12.39 22.91
N ASN A 384 9.57 -12.79 22.19
CA ASN A 384 10.11 -12.04 21.06
C ASN A 384 9.10 -11.91 19.92
N GLN A 385 8.33 -12.95 19.61
CA GLN A 385 7.26 -12.88 18.61
C GLN A 385 6.14 -11.93 19.04
N CYS A 386 5.73 -11.97 20.32
CA CYS A 386 4.78 -11.01 20.87
C CYS A 386 5.30 -9.57 20.77
N LYS A 387 6.59 -9.35 21.07
CA LYS A 387 7.22 -8.03 21.03
C LYS A 387 7.47 -7.49 19.62
N ALA A 388 7.59 -8.37 18.63
CA ALA A 388 7.67 -7.98 17.23
C ALA A 388 6.32 -7.54 16.64
N SER A 389 5.20 -7.74 17.35
CA SER A 389 3.87 -7.39 16.86
C SER A 389 3.57 -5.88 16.93
N ASP A 390 2.77 -5.37 15.98
CA ASP A 390 2.29 -3.98 15.98
C ASP A 390 1.60 -3.58 17.28
N ARG A 391 0.94 -4.54 17.94
CA ARG A 391 0.30 -4.36 19.24
C ARG A 391 1.33 -3.95 20.30
N TYR A 392 2.43 -4.69 20.41
CA TYR A 392 3.48 -4.36 21.35
C TYR A 392 4.21 -3.08 20.97
N LEU A 393 4.53 -2.89 19.68
CA LEU A 393 5.22 -1.70 19.20
C LEU A 393 4.41 -0.42 19.50
N SER A 394 3.09 -0.47 19.32
CA SER A 394 2.18 0.62 19.68
C SER A 394 2.18 0.87 21.19
N LEU A 395 2.12 -0.19 21.99
CA LEU A 395 2.17 -0.09 23.44
C LEU A 395 3.50 0.52 23.91
N ARG A 396 4.62 0.05 23.37
CA ARG A 396 5.97 0.56 23.65
C ARG A 396 6.09 2.04 23.30
N GLN A 397 5.57 2.45 22.14
CA GLN A 397 5.56 3.86 21.74
C GLN A 397 4.72 4.72 22.70
N ASN A 398 3.56 4.25 23.13
CA ASN A 398 2.69 4.98 24.05
C ASN A 398 3.31 5.18 25.44
N TYR A 399 4.04 4.18 25.95
CA TYR A 399 4.64 4.25 27.29
C TYR A 399 6.03 4.91 27.30
N LEU A 400 6.86 4.62 26.30
CA LEU A 400 8.26 5.03 26.29
C LEU A 400 8.56 6.17 25.30
N GLY A 401 7.69 6.44 24.32
CA GLY A 401 7.99 7.31 23.18
C GLY A 401 8.50 8.71 23.57
N ASP A 402 7.87 9.34 24.55
CA ASP A 402 8.27 10.67 25.03
C ASP A 402 9.64 10.65 25.70
N VAL A 403 9.89 9.67 26.58
CA VAL A 403 11.16 9.52 27.30
C VAL A 403 12.29 9.15 26.36
N LEU A 404 12.04 8.24 25.41
CA LEU A 404 13.00 7.85 24.39
C LEU A 404 13.36 9.01 23.46
N SER A 405 12.42 9.91 23.18
CA SER A 405 12.68 11.12 22.39
C SER A 405 13.60 12.08 23.16
N GLN A 406 13.40 12.23 24.47
CA GLN A 406 14.29 13.03 25.33
C GLN A 406 15.69 12.43 25.38
N ILE A 407 15.80 11.12 25.62
CA ILE A 407 17.09 10.40 25.66
C ILE A 407 17.81 10.53 24.31
N ASN A 408 17.12 10.37 23.18
CA ASN A 408 17.75 10.48 21.87
C ASN A 408 18.27 11.88 21.56
N ASN A 409 17.70 12.94 22.15
CA ASN A 409 18.21 14.31 21.99
C ASN A 409 19.50 14.56 22.77
N GLU A 410 19.67 13.89 23.91
CA GLU A 410 20.82 14.05 24.80
C GLU A 410 21.95 13.05 24.49
N PHE A 411 21.58 11.82 24.12
CA PHE A 411 22.44 10.71 23.75
C PHE A 411 22.08 10.22 22.33
N PRO A 412 22.46 10.98 21.28
CA PRO A 412 22.13 10.60 19.92
C PRO A 412 22.80 9.29 19.52
N ASN A 413 22.07 8.45 18.79
CA ASN A 413 22.50 7.13 18.32
C ASN A 413 22.66 6.05 19.42
N LEU A 414 22.30 6.35 20.67
CA LEU A 414 22.33 5.36 21.73
C LEU A 414 21.14 4.38 21.59
N SER A 415 21.43 3.09 21.51
CA SER A 415 20.38 2.08 21.36
C SER A 415 19.59 1.88 22.66
N THR A 416 18.26 1.93 22.56
CA THR A 416 17.34 1.81 23.71
C THR A 416 16.40 0.62 23.56
N SER A 417 16.90 -0.47 22.97
CA SER A 417 16.11 -1.71 22.85
C SER A 417 15.72 -2.27 24.22
N ASP A 418 14.63 -3.03 24.29
CA ASP A 418 14.15 -3.61 25.55
C ASP A 418 15.20 -4.51 26.22
N ASN A 419 16.00 -5.22 25.43
CA ASN A 419 17.08 -6.07 25.95
C ASN A 419 18.15 -5.22 26.62
N ILE A 420 18.49 -4.07 26.05
CA ILE A 420 19.44 -3.13 26.66
C ILE A 420 18.85 -2.57 27.95
N ILE A 421 17.60 -2.10 27.94
CA ILE A 421 16.95 -1.56 29.15
C ILE A 421 16.92 -2.62 30.27
N LYS A 422 16.52 -3.87 29.95
CA LYS A 422 16.56 -4.99 30.91
C LYS A 422 17.97 -5.23 31.46
N SER A 423 18.98 -5.23 30.59
CA SER A 423 20.38 -5.44 31.02
C SER A 423 20.89 -4.30 31.92
N LEU A 424 20.59 -3.04 31.60
CA LEU A 424 20.97 -1.89 32.43
C LEU A 424 20.28 -1.94 33.82
N ILE A 425 19.00 -2.35 33.87
CA ILE A 425 18.30 -2.59 35.15
C ILE A 425 18.99 -3.71 35.95
N SER A 426 19.44 -4.79 35.30
CA SER A 426 20.16 -5.88 35.99
C SER A 426 21.51 -5.44 36.55
N ILE A 427 22.20 -4.49 35.88
CA ILE A 427 23.42 -3.87 36.39
C ILE A 427 23.11 -3.00 37.60
N GLU A 428 22.06 -2.17 37.51
CA GLU A 428 21.63 -1.30 38.62
C GLU A 428 21.25 -2.11 39.87
N ASN A 429 20.59 -3.25 39.68
CA ASN A 429 20.21 -4.19 40.73
C ASN A 429 21.38 -5.05 41.26
N LYS A 430 22.60 -4.91 40.70
CA LYS A 430 23.79 -5.72 41.01
C LYS A 430 23.64 -7.22 40.72
N GLU A 431 22.78 -7.57 39.77
CA GLU A 431 22.57 -8.95 39.31
C GLU A 431 23.61 -9.38 38.26
N LYS A 432 24.10 -8.43 37.45
CA LYS A 432 25.10 -8.66 36.39
C LYS A 432 26.17 -7.59 36.39
N SER A 433 27.38 -7.94 35.98
CA SER A 433 28.44 -6.97 35.72
C SER A 433 28.37 -6.43 34.29
N TRP A 434 29.00 -5.27 34.05
CA TRP A 434 29.20 -4.75 32.69
C TRP A 434 29.88 -5.78 31.77
N SER A 435 30.81 -6.57 32.30
CA SER A 435 31.52 -7.60 31.52
C SER A 435 30.62 -8.74 31.05
N ASP A 436 29.56 -9.05 31.79
CA ASP A 436 28.57 -10.07 31.43
C ASP A 436 27.63 -9.53 30.35
N VAL A 437 27.16 -8.28 30.52
CA VAL A 437 26.24 -7.64 29.58
C VAL A 437 26.90 -7.40 28.21
N LEU A 438 28.17 -7.02 28.17
CA LEU A 438 28.92 -6.84 26.92
C LEU A 438 29.08 -8.14 26.10
N LYS A 439 29.01 -9.31 26.75
CA LYS A 439 29.05 -10.62 26.07
C LYS A 439 27.67 -11.05 25.55
N GLU A 440 26.61 -10.66 26.24
CA GLU A 440 25.23 -11.07 25.94
C GLU A 440 24.52 -10.13 24.96
N VAL A 441 24.78 -8.83 25.08
CA VAL A 441 24.13 -7.77 24.29
C VAL A 441 25.19 -7.11 23.42
N LYS A 442 24.85 -6.82 22.15
CA LYS A 442 25.71 -6.10 21.20
C LYS A 442 25.83 -4.61 21.58
N ILE A 443 26.31 -4.31 22.78
CA ILE A 443 26.74 -2.97 23.19
C ILE A 443 28.22 -2.89 22.84
N GLU A 444 28.61 -1.86 22.09
CA GLU A 444 30.03 -1.66 21.82
C GLU A 444 30.72 -1.12 23.06
N ALA A 445 31.94 -1.58 23.35
CA ALA A 445 32.68 -1.15 24.54
C ALA A 445 32.81 0.39 24.65
N LYS A 446 32.87 1.08 23.51
CA LYS A 446 32.95 2.55 23.40
C LYS A 446 31.67 3.29 23.82
N GLU A 447 30.53 2.60 23.87
CA GLU A 447 29.22 3.16 24.23
C GLU A 447 28.95 3.06 25.74
N THR A 448 29.75 2.27 26.47
CA THR A 448 29.58 2.00 27.90
C THR A 448 29.49 3.27 28.73
N ASP A 449 30.38 4.24 28.50
CA ASP A 449 30.41 5.50 29.25
C ASP A 449 29.12 6.31 29.06
N GLN A 450 28.52 6.26 27.86
CA GLN A 450 27.25 6.93 27.58
C GLN A 450 26.10 6.27 28.32
N TYR A 451 26.09 4.93 28.42
CA TYR A 451 25.09 4.22 29.21
C TYR A 451 25.24 4.44 30.71
N ILE A 452 26.47 4.51 31.24
CA ILE A 452 26.72 4.87 32.64
C ILE A 452 26.17 6.27 32.92
N THR A 453 26.49 7.25 32.06
CA THR A 453 25.98 8.62 32.17
C THR A 453 24.45 8.67 32.10
N LEU A 454 23.85 7.89 31.20
CA LEU A 454 22.39 7.76 31.11
C LEU A 454 21.81 7.22 32.43
N MET A 455 22.40 6.16 33.00
CA MET A 455 21.91 5.54 34.24
C MET A 455 21.92 6.50 35.45
N GLU A 456 22.78 7.52 35.43
CA GLU A 456 22.85 8.56 36.47
C GLU A 456 21.84 9.72 36.24
N SER A 457 21.18 9.76 35.08
CA SER A 457 20.27 10.84 34.69
C SER A 457 18.84 10.69 35.25
N ALA A 458 18.08 11.79 35.29
CA ALA A 458 16.66 11.77 35.65
C ALA A 458 15.81 10.98 34.62
N GLN A 459 16.24 11.01 33.37
CA GLN A 459 15.64 10.36 32.22
C GLN A 459 15.66 8.83 32.39
N TRP A 460 16.74 8.26 32.94
CA TRP A 460 16.81 6.83 33.26
C TRP A 460 15.80 6.41 34.32
N THR A 461 15.66 7.22 35.38
CA THR A 461 14.67 6.95 36.44
C THR A 461 13.25 6.92 35.86
N GLN A 462 12.93 7.86 34.98
CA GLN A 462 11.65 7.90 34.28
C GLN A 462 11.47 6.73 33.31
N LEU A 463 12.52 6.40 32.53
CA LEU A 463 12.51 5.29 31.57
C LEU A 463 12.25 3.97 32.27
N LYS A 464 12.97 3.68 33.36
CA LYS A 464 12.80 2.47 34.16
C LYS A 464 11.38 2.35 34.70
N ALA A 465 10.84 3.42 35.29
CA ALA A 465 9.48 3.42 35.82
C ALA A 465 8.42 3.16 34.73
N GLN A 466 8.56 3.77 33.55
CA GLN A 466 7.65 3.53 32.43
C GLN A 466 7.83 2.13 31.82
N PHE A 467 9.07 1.62 31.79
CA PHE A 467 9.38 0.29 31.28
C PHE A 467 8.74 -0.81 32.15
N VAL A 468 8.77 -0.66 33.48
CA VAL A 468 8.08 -1.59 34.39
C VAL A 468 6.57 -1.61 34.11
N LYS A 469 5.93 -0.44 34.01
CA LYS A 469 4.51 -0.32 33.66
C LYS A 469 4.18 -0.93 32.29
N LEU A 470 5.05 -0.73 31.30
CA LEU A 470 4.95 -1.35 29.99
C LEU A 470 4.98 -2.88 30.10
N GLN A 471 5.91 -3.46 30.86
CA GLN A 471 6.01 -4.92 31.00
C GLN A 471 4.79 -5.51 31.73
N GLU A 472 4.25 -4.81 32.74
CA GLU A 472 3.01 -5.21 33.43
C GLU A 472 1.80 -5.20 32.47
N GLN A 473 1.64 -4.10 31.72
CA GLN A 473 0.56 -3.96 30.76
C GLN A 473 0.70 -4.97 29.61
N PHE A 474 1.92 -5.20 29.13
CA PHE A 474 2.22 -6.24 28.13
C PHE A 474 1.76 -7.62 28.60
N LYS A 475 2.13 -8.03 29.82
CA LYS A 475 1.71 -9.33 30.36
C LYS A 475 0.19 -9.45 30.44
N LYS A 476 -0.49 -8.38 30.88
CA LYS A 476 -1.95 -8.34 30.96
C LYS A 476 -2.60 -8.43 29.59
N ASP A 477 -2.22 -7.58 28.65
CA ASP A 477 -2.86 -7.50 27.32
C ASP A 477 -2.64 -8.74 26.48
N PHE A 478 -1.46 -9.37 26.59
CA PHE A 478 -1.14 -10.58 25.85
C PHE A 478 -1.69 -11.86 26.47
N SER A 479 -2.13 -11.80 27.73
CA SER A 479 -2.78 -12.93 28.42
C SER A 479 -4.30 -12.81 28.48
N THR A 480 -4.88 -11.68 28.05
CA THR A 480 -6.34 -11.46 28.09
C THR A 480 -6.98 -11.94 26.77
N PRO A 481 -7.97 -12.85 26.82
CA PRO A 481 -8.68 -13.29 25.63
C PRO A 481 -9.45 -12.17 24.95
N ILE A 482 -9.36 -12.12 23.61
CA ILE A 482 -10.15 -11.23 22.77
C ILE A 482 -10.58 -11.97 21.51
N LYS A 483 -11.64 -11.48 20.87
CA LYS A 483 -12.01 -11.94 19.53
C LYS A 483 -10.97 -11.50 18.51
N MET A 484 -10.49 -12.45 17.71
CA MET A 484 -9.49 -12.21 16.67
C MET A 484 -9.62 -13.22 15.52
N TRP A 485 -9.02 -12.89 14.39
CA TRP A 485 -8.92 -13.77 13.22
C TRP A 485 -7.58 -14.49 13.22
N VAL A 486 -7.62 -15.82 13.08
CA VAL A 486 -6.43 -16.68 12.99
C VAL A 486 -6.45 -17.52 11.73
N PHE A 487 -5.28 -18.02 11.32
CA PHE A 487 -5.18 -18.90 10.15
C PHE A 487 -6.03 -20.16 10.32
N ASP A 488 -6.68 -20.56 9.22
CA ASP A 488 -7.47 -21.78 9.12
C ASP A 488 -7.28 -22.44 7.76
N TYR A 489 -7.17 -23.77 7.73
CA TYR A 489 -6.97 -24.50 6.47
C TYR A 489 -8.23 -24.57 5.60
N GLU A 490 -9.44 -24.44 6.19
CA GLU A 490 -10.68 -24.62 5.44
C GLU A 490 -11.14 -23.31 4.82
N ASN A 491 -11.15 -22.24 5.63
CA ASN A 491 -11.68 -20.95 5.22
C ASN A 491 -10.58 -19.89 4.99
N GLY A 492 -9.31 -20.28 5.11
CA GLY A 492 -8.15 -19.37 5.12
C GLY A 492 -7.99 -18.64 6.45
N GLU A 493 -9.10 -18.20 7.05
CA GLU A 493 -9.16 -17.60 8.37
C GLU A 493 -10.44 -17.97 9.12
N LYS A 494 -10.37 -17.95 10.44
CA LYS A 494 -11.54 -18.11 11.32
C LYS A 494 -11.48 -17.14 12.50
N GLU A 495 -12.64 -16.71 12.97
CA GLU A 495 -12.75 -15.93 14.18
C GLU A 495 -12.70 -16.86 15.40
N VAL A 496 -11.88 -16.49 16.39
CA VAL A 496 -11.67 -17.22 17.64
C VAL A 496 -11.56 -16.24 18.81
N GLU A 497 -11.87 -16.71 20.00
CA GLU A 497 -11.63 -15.98 21.24
C GLU A 497 -10.44 -16.61 21.97
N MET A 498 -9.29 -15.92 21.96
CA MET A 498 -8.05 -16.39 22.60
C MET A 498 -7.15 -15.21 22.98
N SER A 499 -6.14 -15.44 23.83
CA SER A 499 -5.18 -14.39 24.15
C SER A 499 -4.21 -14.16 22.98
N PRO A 500 -3.62 -12.96 22.82
CA PRO A 500 -2.58 -12.75 21.82
C PRO A 500 -1.37 -13.70 21.96
N LEU A 501 -1.02 -14.09 23.18
CA LEU A 501 0.02 -15.09 23.43
C LEU A 501 -0.38 -16.47 22.90
N ASP A 502 -1.62 -16.89 23.15
CA ASP A 502 -2.14 -18.17 22.63
C ASP A 502 -2.19 -18.16 21.10
N SER A 503 -2.49 -17.02 20.49
CA SER A 503 -2.45 -16.85 19.04
C SER A 503 -1.03 -17.05 18.49
N VAL A 504 0.00 -16.49 19.15
CA VAL A 504 1.40 -16.74 18.76
C VAL A 504 1.73 -18.23 18.90
N ARG A 505 1.36 -18.87 20.01
CA ARG A 505 1.57 -20.32 20.23
C ARG A 505 0.90 -21.14 19.13
N TYR A 506 -0.37 -20.84 18.82
CA TYR A 506 -1.15 -21.48 17.76
C TYR A 506 -0.44 -21.40 16.40
N HIS A 507 -0.04 -20.20 15.97
CA HIS A 507 0.61 -20.02 14.66
C HIS A 507 2.00 -20.66 14.61
N GLN A 508 2.77 -20.65 15.69
CA GLN A 508 4.08 -21.32 15.75
C GLN A 508 4.00 -22.84 15.67
N MET A 509 2.84 -23.42 16.03
CA MET A 509 2.62 -24.86 15.92
C MET A 509 2.10 -25.29 14.54
N HIS A 510 1.97 -24.38 13.58
CA HIS A 510 1.64 -24.74 12.19
C HIS A 510 2.87 -25.23 11.45
N LEU A 511 2.81 -26.45 10.95
CA LEU A 511 3.79 -27.01 10.05
C LEU A 511 3.88 -26.15 8.79
N GLN A 512 5.09 -25.93 8.30
CA GLN A 512 5.35 -25.13 7.10
C GLN A 512 5.96 -25.99 6.00
N ALA A 513 5.81 -25.54 4.75
CA ALA A 513 6.36 -26.20 3.58
C ALA A 513 6.92 -25.17 2.59
N GLY A 514 7.97 -25.57 1.87
CA GLY A 514 8.48 -24.86 0.71
C GLY A 514 8.40 -25.77 -0.52
N MET A 515 7.87 -25.26 -1.63
CA MET A 515 7.78 -25.97 -2.90
C MET A 515 8.19 -25.04 -4.04
N MET A 516 9.01 -25.55 -4.95
CA MET A 516 9.42 -24.84 -6.16
C MET A 516 9.32 -25.79 -7.35
N VAL A 517 8.78 -25.29 -8.46
CA VAL A 517 8.70 -26.02 -9.72
C VAL A 517 9.64 -25.37 -10.72
N LEU A 518 10.51 -26.20 -11.31
CA LEU A 518 11.54 -25.78 -12.25
C LEU A 518 11.36 -26.51 -13.58
N GLU A 519 11.62 -25.81 -14.68
CA GLU A 519 11.83 -26.42 -15.98
C GLU A 519 13.29 -26.89 -16.10
N ALA A 520 13.49 -28.20 -16.17
CA ALA A 520 14.83 -28.81 -16.08
C ALA A 520 15.80 -28.34 -17.17
N GLY A 521 15.32 -28.13 -18.41
CA GLY A 521 16.19 -27.76 -19.53
C GLY A 521 16.69 -26.31 -19.48
N THR A 522 15.91 -25.40 -18.88
CA THR A 522 16.19 -23.95 -18.88
C THR A 522 16.56 -23.42 -17.51
N GLY A 523 16.25 -24.16 -16.43
CA GLY A 523 16.34 -23.69 -15.06
C GLY A 523 15.27 -22.66 -14.68
N GLN A 524 14.28 -22.40 -15.55
CA GLN A 524 13.24 -21.43 -15.27
C GLN A 524 12.33 -21.89 -14.14
N VAL A 525 12.15 -21.04 -13.14
CA VAL A 525 11.13 -21.22 -12.08
C VAL A 525 9.75 -20.99 -12.68
N LYS A 526 8.89 -22.01 -12.62
CA LYS A 526 7.49 -21.96 -13.08
C LYS A 526 6.49 -21.74 -11.95
N ALA A 527 6.80 -22.21 -10.74
CA ALA A 527 5.99 -21.97 -9.54
C ALA A 527 6.86 -21.90 -8.30
N TRP A 528 6.40 -21.15 -7.30
CA TRP A 528 7.11 -20.88 -6.06
C TRP A 528 6.14 -20.69 -4.89
N VAL A 529 6.18 -21.61 -3.93
CA VAL A 529 5.35 -21.62 -2.73
C VAL A 529 6.26 -21.64 -1.51
N GLY A 530 6.40 -20.47 -0.87
CA GLY A 530 7.27 -20.31 0.31
C GLY A 530 6.62 -20.69 1.64
N GLY A 531 5.34 -21.05 1.66
CA GLY A 531 4.59 -21.36 2.88
C GLY A 531 3.09 -21.46 2.62
N LEU A 532 2.32 -21.71 3.69
CA LEU A 532 0.87 -21.94 3.60
C LEU A 532 0.07 -20.67 3.29
N SER A 533 0.45 -19.57 3.92
CA SER A 533 -0.26 -18.31 3.82
C SER A 533 0.68 -17.18 4.12
N HIS A 534 1.07 -16.43 3.09
CA HIS A 534 1.95 -15.29 3.27
C HIS A 534 1.33 -14.22 4.17
N LYS A 535 0.00 -14.18 4.35
CA LYS A 535 -0.67 -13.28 5.29
C LYS A 535 -0.18 -13.53 6.73
N TYR A 536 -0.13 -14.79 7.16
CA TYR A 536 0.20 -15.20 8.53
C TYR A 536 1.66 -15.62 8.70
N PHE A 537 2.26 -16.24 7.68
CA PHE A 537 3.61 -16.82 7.71
C PHE A 537 4.48 -16.14 6.65
N LYS A 538 5.18 -15.06 7.01
CA LYS A 538 5.99 -14.26 6.08
C LYS A 538 7.30 -14.93 5.66
N TYR A 539 7.75 -15.92 6.43
CA TYR A 539 9.05 -16.55 6.22
C TYR A 539 8.99 -17.47 4.99
N ASP A 540 9.95 -17.33 4.07
CA ASP A 540 9.98 -18.11 2.82
C ASP A 540 10.81 -19.39 3.02
N HIS A 541 10.12 -20.52 2.99
CA HIS A 541 10.70 -21.84 3.16
C HIS A 541 11.43 -22.38 1.93
N VAL A 542 11.30 -21.77 0.74
CA VAL A 542 12.08 -22.14 -0.45
C VAL A 542 13.53 -21.65 -0.33
N THR A 543 13.74 -20.47 0.24
CA THR A 543 15.10 -19.90 0.43
C THR A 543 15.80 -20.37 1.70
N MET A 544 15.08 -21.11 2.55
CA MET A 544 15.60 -21.54 3.84
C MET A 544 16.63 -22.66 3.69
N ARG A 545 17.77 -22.53 4.38
CA ARG A 545 18.77 -23.60 4.47
C ARG A 545 18.29 -24.66 5.47
N ARG A 546 18.24 -25.91 5.01
CA ARG A 546 17.92 -27.10 5.80
C ARG A 546 18.92 -28.20 5.46
N SER A 547 19.10 -29.15 6.37
CA SER A 547 19.81 -30.39 6.04
C SER A 547 19.03 -31.12 4.94
N VAL A 548 19.72 -31.50 3.87
CA VAL A 548 19.14 -32.19 2.70
C VAL A 548 18.87 -33.67 2.98
N GLY A 549 19.44 -34.23 4.05
CA GLY A 549 19.31 -35.64 4.40
C GLY A 549 19.70 -36.56 3.23
N SER A 550 18.95 -37.64 3.04
CA SER A 550 19.22 -38.63 1.99
C SER A 550 19.09 -38.10 0.55
N THR A 551 18.55 -36.90 0.32
CA THR A 551 18.45 -36.33 -1.04
C THR A 551 19.80 -35.95 -1.64
N ILE A 552 20.88 -35.97 -0.86
CA ILE A 552 22.25 -35.81 -1.37
C ILE A 552 22.77 -37.05 -2.12
N LYS A 553 22.22 -38.24 -1.82
CA LYS A 553 22.75 -39.53 -2.29
C LYS A 553 22.90 -39.61 -3.83
N PRO A 554 21.94 -39.14 -4.65
CA PRO A 554 22.11 -39.14 -6.10
C PRO A 554 23.38 -38.44 -6.57
N PHE A 555 23.80 -37.32 -5.95
CA PHE A 555 25.03 -36.62 -6.31
C PHE A 555 26.27 -37.48 -6.06
N VAL A 556 26.31 -38.17 -4.92
CA VAL A 556 27.40 -39.09 -4.56
C VAL A 556 27.47 -40.26 -5.55
N TYR A 557 26.34 -40.88 -5.86
CA TYR A 557 26.28 -41.98 -6.83
C TYR A 557 26.66 -41.52 -8.24
N THR A 558 26.20 -40.35 -8.69
CA THR A 558 26.58 -39.82 -10.01
C THR A 558 28.07 -39.51 -10.09
N GLN A 559 28.69 -39.05 -9.01
CA GLN A 559 30.13 -38.81 -8.97
C GLN A 559 30.91 -40.13 -9.05
N ALA A 560 30.49 -41.16 -8.32
CA ALA A 560 31.07 -42.49 -8.39
C ALA A 560 30.97 -43.07 -9.81
N MET A 561 29.82 -42.94 -10.46
CA MET A 561 29.61 -43.41 -11.83
C MET A 561 30.43 -42.60 -12.85
N ALA A 562 30.42 -41.27 -12.75
CA ALA A 562 31.03 -40.39 -13.76
C ALA A 562 32.56 -40.31 -13.65
N VAL A 563 33.10 -40.33 -12.43
CA VAL A 563 34.54 -40.12 -12.19
C VAL A 563 35.27 -41.42 -11.87
N GLN A 564 34.65 -42.30 -11.08
CA GLN A 564 35.26 -43.58 -10.71
C GLN A 564 34.83 -44.74 -11.62
N ASN A 565 33.97 -44.47 -12.61
CA ASN A 565 33.45 -45.46 -13.56
C ASN A 565 32.80 -46.67 -12.88
N ILE A 566 32.24 -46.46 -11.68
CA ILE A 566 31.52 -47.48 -10.91
C ILE A 566 30.22 -47.82 -11.63
N SER A 567 29.97 -49.10 -11.84
CA SER A 567 28.73 -49.56 -12.48
C SER A 567 27.52 -49.39 -11.55
N PRO A 568 26.33 -49.02 -12.06
CA PRO A 568 25.08 -49.06 -11.29
C PRO A 568 24.76 -50.45 -10.71
N CYS A 569 25.30 -51.51 -11.31
CA CYS A 569 25.10 -52.89 -10.87
C CYS A 569 26.21 -53.41 -9.95
N GLN A 570 27.20 -52.57 -9.62
CA GLN A 570 28.28 -52.94 -8.72
C GLN A 570 27.72 -53.19 -7.32
N LYS A 571 28.09 -54.32 -6.73
CA LYS A 571 27.70 -54.68 -5.37
C LYS A 571 28.69 -54.08 -4.37
N PHE A 572 28.16 -53.64 -3.24
CA PHE A 572 28.91 -53.14 -2.10
C PHE A 572 28.47 -53.90 -0.85
N ASP A 573 29.39 -54.07 0.09
CA ASP A 573 29.06 -54.65 1.39
C ASP A 573 28.25 -53.63 2.21
N ASP A 574 27.08 -54.05 2.68
CA ASP A 574 26.23 -53.25 3.56
C ASP A 574 26.58 -53.54 5.02
N ILE A 575 27.73 -53.03 5.45
CA ILE A 575 28.26 -53.19 6.80
C ILE A 575 28.41 -51.83 7.49
N GLN A 576 28.28 -51.81 8.82
CA GLN A 576 28.56 -50.62 9.59
C GLN A 576 30.05 -50.31 9.52
N TYR A 577 30.37 -49.09 9.11
CA TYR A 577 31.74 -48.57 9.04
C TYR A 577 31.93 -47.48 10.10
N THR A 578 33.05 -47.51 10.83
CA THR A 578 33.40 -46.50 11.84
C THR A 578 34.54 -45.64 11.32
N ILE A 579 34.30 -44.32 11.25
CA ILE A 579 35.32 -43.33 10.94
C ILE A 579 35.90 -42.82 12.26
N THR A 580 37.22 -42.88 12.42
CA THR A 580 37.92 -42.52 13.66
C THR A 580 38.47 -41.08 13.61
N PRO A 581 38.68 -40.44 14.77
CA PRO A 581 39.35 -39.13 14.82
C PRO A 581 40.75 -39.19 14.18
N GLY A 582 41.01 -38.31 13.21
CA GLY A 582 42.29 -38.24 12.49
C GLY A 582 42.33 -38.97 11.14
N ASP A 583 41.24 -39.63 10.72
CA ASP A 583 41.13 -40.19 9.38
C ASP A 583 41.22 -39.10 8.30
N ALA A 584 42.13 -39.28 7.35
CA ALA A 584 42.42 -38.27 6.33
C ALA A 584 41.18 -37.92 5.50
N GLY A 585 40.81 -36.63 5.50
CA GLY A 585 39.61 -36.13 4.82
C GLY A 585 38.37 -36.02 5.69
N PHE A 586 38.44 -36.43 6.97
CA PHE A 586 37.36 -36.31 7.94
C PHE A 586 37.83 -35.54 9.19
N ASP A 587 37.29 -34.34 9.40
CA ASP A 587 37.61 -33.47 10.54
C ASP A 587 36.68 -33.82 11.72
N LEU A 588 36.89 -35.00 12.33
CA LEU A 588 36.05 -35.54 13.40
C LEU A 588 36.74 -35.44 14.76
N ASP A 589 36.06 -34.84 15.74
CA ASP A 589 36.49 -34.81 17.14
C ASP A 589 36.22 -36.13 17.89
N LYS A 590 35.28 -36.94 17.38
CA LYS A 590 34.84 -38.22 17.95
C LYS A 590 34.55 -39.23 16.85
N GLU A 591 34.66 -40.51 17.17
CA GLU A 591 34.32 -41.59 16.25
C GLU A 591 32.87 -41.46 15.74
N TRP A 592 32.67 -41.77 14.46
CA TRP A 592 31.37 -41.72 13.81
C TRP A 592 31.06 -43.04 13.11
N SER A 593 30.01 -43.72 13.57
CA SER A 593 29.57 -45.02 13.07
C SER A 593 28.15 -44.91 12.49
N PRO A 594 27.96 -44.41 11.25
CA PRO A 594 26.65 -44.31 10.63
C PRO A 594 25.95 -45.67 10.56
N ALA A 595 24.64 -45.67 10.80
CA ALA A 595 23.79 -46.85 10.72
C ALA A 595 22.72 -46.67 9.65
N ASN A 596 22.25 -47.78 9.08
CA ASN A 596 21.08 -47.79 8.21
C ASN A 596 19.81 -47.44 8.99
N ALA A 597 18.84 -46.86 8.28
CA ALA A 597 17.60 -46.32 8.85
C ALA A 597 16.61 -47.41 9.28
#